data_AF-A0A250IG64-F1
#
_entry.id   AF-A0A250IG64-F1
#
_cell.length_a   1.000
_cell.length_b   1.000
_cell.length_c   1.000
_cell.angle_alpha   90.00
_cell.angle_beta   90.00
_cell.angle_gamma   90.00
#
_symmetry.space_group_name_H-M   'P 1'
#
loop_
_entity.id
_entity.type
_entity.pdbx_description
1 polymer ?
#
loop_
_entity_poly.entity_id
_entity_poly.type
_entity_poly.pdbx_seq_one_letter_code
_entity_poly.pdbx_strand_id
1 'polypeptide(L)'
;MNATERTLARLPAHLRRYVVSQDYASYTPRDQAVWRHILGQLRSHLATKAHPVYIEGLEATGIGVDRIPSMDEMNERLARLGWGAVSVRGFIPPAVFTELQSLGVLAIAADIRTHEHIQYTPAPDIIHESAGHAPIIANTRYAEYLKRCGLVGFKSISTIEDEAVFQAIRHLSIVKEDPTATPAEIQHAEARLQAANQSRRYVSESTRASRLYWWTAEYGLIGSLDAPRIYGAGLLSSIGEAQHCLTSEVKKVPLSTACADTEYDITRMQPQLFVARDFEHLFEVLEAFESTLAWKRGGDYGLQEAIRARTVNHLVLADGRELTARVVEALPGAQPVAEGLSTALVRLEGPVMLSRGGHSDSKPWPGLALVAFGEGQLPERGDFRVELASGLTLQGFAVGGGEVLNLRGTLAGQPIELPNVAQLFLSTGLPSVAGGPADPGAWDHWFGELNAFTEGEGESLARARKASALHPSLAALYREVRTLRESKSFDSKRLEQLSRATTAFPEEWLLRQEVDELRAPRA
;
A
#
# COMPACT_ATOMS: atom_id res chain seq x y z
N MET A 1 -9.40 -22.19 -15.85
CA MET A 1 -8.97 -21.14 -14.90
C MET A 1 -10.19 -20.38 -14.41
N ASN A 2 -10.45 -20.36 -13.10
CA ASN A 2 -11.47 -19.49 -12.49
C ASN A 2 -11.06 -18.00 -12.60
N ALA A 3 -11.90 -17.09 -12.08
CA ALA A 3 -11.62 -15.65 -12.21
C ALA A 3 -10.39 -15.21 -11.43
N THR A 4 -10.20 -15.76 -10.22
CA THR A 4 -9.02 -15.45 -9.40
C THR A 4 -7.73 -15.91 -10.07
N GLU A 5 -7.68 -17.14 -10.60
CA GLU A 5 -6.52 -17.67 -11.31
C GLU A 5 -6.13 -16.80 -12.53
N ARG A 6 -7.12 -16.24 -13.23
CA ARG A 6 -6.87 -15.30 -14.34
C ARG A 6 -6.27 -13.98 -13.84
N THR A 7 -6.72 -13.46 -12.71
CA THR A 7 -6.13 -12.26 -12.08
C THR A 7 -4.68 -12.55 -11.65
N LEU A 8 -4.42 -13.66 -10.98
CA LEU A 8 -3.09 -14.06 -10.54
C LEU A 8 -2.11 -14.26 -11.70
N ALA A 9 -2.57 -14.85 -12.81
CA ALA A 9 -1.74 -15.07 -13.99
C ALA A 9 -1.24 -13.75 -14.63
N ARG A 10 -1.96 -12.65 -14.44
CA ARG A 10 -1.59 -11.31 -14.93
C ARG A 10 -0.65 -10.55 -13.99
N LEU A 11 -0.56 -10.95 -12.73
CA LEU A 11 0.32 -10.30 -11.77
C LEU A 11 1.79 -10.61 -12.07
N PRO A 12 2.69 -9.62 -11.98
CA PRO A 12 4.12 -9.84 -11.93
C PRO A 12 4.53 -10.88 -10.88
N ALA A 13 5.56 -11.68 -11.17
CA ALA A 13 5.96 -12.80 -10.33
C ALA A 13 6.37 -12.37 -8.91
N HIS A 14 7.07 -11.25 -8.77
CA HIS A 14 7.54 -10.71 -7.49
C HIS A 14 6.39 -10.29 -6.55
N LEU A 15 5.21 -9.98 -7.10
CA LEU A 15 4.02 -9.67 -6.31
C LEU A 15 3.28 -10.93 -5.83
N ARG A 16 3.36 -12.04 -6.57
CA ARG A 16 2.58 -13.27 -6.28
C ARG A 16 2.95 -13.90 -4.94
N ARG A 17 4.17 -13.70 -4.43
CA ARG A 17 4.59 -14.25 -3.12
C ARG A 17 3.88 -13.61 -1.92
N TYR A 18 3.30 -12.43 -2.09
CA TYR A 18 2.51 -11.75 -1.06
C TYR A 18 1.03 -12.15 -1.11
N VAL A 19 0.65 -12.93 -2.13
CA VAL A 19 -0.71 -13.37 -2.35
C VAL A 19 -0.92 -14.74 -1.73
N VAL A 20 -2.03 -14.90 -1.03
CA VAL A 20 -2.47 -16.19 -0.47
C VAL A 20 -3.79 -16.62 -1.09
N SER A 21 -4.06 -17.93 -1.05
CA SER A 21 -5.39 -18.44 -1.38
C SER A 21 -6.40 -18.05 -0.29
N GLN A 22 -7.59 -17.60 -0.70
CA GLN A 22 -8.72 -17.43 0.21
C GLN A 22 -9.26 -18.81 0.61
N ASP A 23 -8.89 -19.29 1.81
CA ASP A 23 -9.52 -20.48 2.37
C ASP A 23 -10.92 -20.13 2.89
N TYR A 24 -11.90 -20.11 1.99
CA TYR A 24 -13.27 -19.74 2.29
C TYR A 24 -13.92 -20.67 3.33
N ALA A 25 -13.50 -21.93 3.40
CA ALA A 25 -14.04 -22.91 4.34
C ALA A 25 -13.66 -22.62 5.80
N SER A 26 -12.58 -21.86 6.02
CA SER A 26 -12.16 -21.46 7.36
C SER A 26 -12.98 -20.32 7.98
N TYR A 27 -13.82 -19.62 7.21
CA TYR A 27 -14.76 -18.65 7.79
C TYR A 27 -15.82 -19.38 8.60
N THR A 28 -15.88 -19.06 9.90
CA THR A 28 -16.85 -19.68 10.79
C THR A 28 -18.27 -19.15 10.50
N PRO A 29 -19.30 -19.89 10.93
CA PRO A 29 -20.68 -19.38 10.89
C PRO A 29 -20.87 -18.05 11.64
N ARG A 30 -20.09 -17.81 12.71
CA ARG A 30 -20.08 -16.54 13.43
C ARG A 30 -19.45 -15.42 12.60
N ASP A 31 -18.36 -15.68 11.88
CA ASP A 31 -17.76 -14.70 10.97
C ASP A 31 -18.75 -14.24 9.89
N GLN A 32 -19.53 -15.18 9.34
CA GLN A 32 -20.59 -14.87 8.38
C GLN A 32 -21.71 -13.99 8.98
N ALA A 33 -22.01 -14.17 10.28
CA ALA A 33 -22.95 -13.32 10.99
C ALA A 33 -22.37 -11.92 11.27
N VAL A 34 -21.07 -11.83 11.61
CA VAL A 34 -20.37 -10.54 11.80
C VAL A 34 -20.44 -9.71 10.52
N TRP A 35 -20.12 -10.34 9.37
CA TRP A 35 -20.24 -9.71 8.06
C TRP A 35 -21.66 -9.17 7.81
N ARG A 36 -22.69 -10.04 7.97
CA ARG A 36 -24.09 -9.68 7.75
C ARG A 36 -24.51 -8.49 8.60
N HIS A 37 -24.20 -8.55 9.90
CA HIS A 37 -24.58 -7.53 10.85
C HIS A 37 -23.96 -6.18 10.49
N ILE A 38 -22.65 -6.14 10.26
CA ILE A 38 -21.94 -4.91 9.93
C ILE A 38 -22.44 -4.33 8.61
N LEU A 39 -22.45 -5.12 7.54
CA LEU A 39 -22.82 -4.62 6.22
C LEU A 39 -24.31 -4.28 6.14
N GLY A 40 -25.18 -4.97 6.88
CA GLY A 40 -26.59 -4.62 7.02
C GLY A 40 -26.80 -3.24 7.63
N GLN A 41 -26.10 -2.94 8.73
CA GLN A 41 -26.14 -1.61 9.37
C GLN A 41 -25.55 -0.52 8.48
N LEU A 42 -24.36 -0.77 7.91
CA LEU A 42 -23.68 0.18 7.04
C LEU A 42 -24.53 0.49 5.81
N ARG A 43 -25.06 -0.52 5.11
CA ARG A 43 -25.91 -0.32 3.93
C ARG A 43 -27.12 0.56 4.23
N SER A 44 -27.79 0.32 5.36
CA SER A 44 -28.94 1.13 5.78
C SER A 44 -28.55 2.58 6.08
N HIS A 45 -27.48 2.78 6.86
CA HIS A 45 -27.02 4.11 7.26
C HIS A 45 -26.44 4.93 6.10
N LEU A 46 -25.72 4.27 5.19
CA LEU A 46 -25.01 4.88 4.07
C LEU A 46 -25.89 5.14 2.84
N ALA A 47 -27.08 4.51 2.74
CA ALA A 47 -27.98 4.65 1.59
C ALA A 47 -28.27 6.11 1.21
N THR A 48 -28.30 7.02 2.18
CA THR A 48 -28.55 8.46 1.97
C THR A 48 -27.33 9.35 2.25
N LYS A 49 -26.25 8.81 2.82
CA LYS A 49 -25.09 9.57 3.31
C LYS A 49 -23.82 9.35 2.48
N ALA A 50 -23.67 8.18 1.87
CA ALA A 50 -22.54 7.89 0.99
C ALA A 50 -22.71 8.57 -0.39
N HIS A 51 -21.60 8.65 -1.12
CA HIS A 51 -21.61 8.98 -2.53
C HIS A 51 -22.59 8.05 -3.27
N PRO A 52 -23.43 8.54 -4.20
CA PRO A 52 -24.50 7.75 -4.84
C PRO A 52 -24.05 6.39 -5.40
N VAL A 53 -22.82 6.34 -5.93
CA VAL A 53 -22.26 5.12 -6.53
C VAL A 53 -22.06 3.98 -5.53
N TYR A 54 -21.96 4.25 -4.22
CA TYR A 54 -21.58 3.24 -3.23
C TYR A 54 -22.54 2.04 -3.21
N ILE A 55 -23.85 2.29 -3.16
CA ILE A 55 -24.85 1.24 -3.02
C ILE A 55 -24.90 0.34 -4.26
N GLU A 56 -24.89 0.93 -5.46
CA GLU A 56 -24.81 0.19 -6.72
C GLU A 56 -23.44 -0.50 -6.89
N GLY A 57 -22.40 0.14 -6.37
CA GLY A 57 -21.03 -0.33 -6.36
C GLY A 57 -20.83 -1.62 -5.57
N LEU A 58 -21.58 -1.83 -4.48
CA LEU A 58 -21.57 -3.09 -3.74
C LEU A 58 -21.90 -4.26 -4.67
N GLU A 59 -23.01 -4.19 -5.41
CA GLU A 59 -23.39 -5.23 -6.36
C GLU A 59 -22.41 -5.31 -7.54
N ALA A 60 -21.98 -4.16 -8.07
CA ALA A 60 -21.05 -4.09 -9.20
C ALA A 60 -19.67 -4.68 -8.89
N THR A 61 -19.33 -4.88 -7.62
CA THR A 61 -18.05 -5.45 -7.17
C THR A 61 -18.19 -6.82 -6.49
N GLY A 62 -19.39 -7.43 -6.52
CA GLY A 62 -19.62 -8.77 -5.97
C GLY A 62 -19.78 -8.80 -4.45
N ILE A 63 -20.13 -7.66 -3.84
CA ILE A 63 -20.33 -7.50 -2.40
C ILE A 63 -21.81 -7.61 -2.09
N GLY A 64 -22.17 -8.68 -1.37
CA GLY A 64 -23.52 -8.92 -0.87
C GLY A 64 -23.60 -8.83 0.65
N VAL A 65 -24.80 -8.53 1.17
CA VAL A 65 -25.01 -8.42 2.63
C VAL A 65 -24.95 -9.79 3.30
N ASP A 66 -25.45 -10.85 2.65
CA ASP A 66 -25.75 -12.12 3.32
C ASP A 66 -24.54 -13.01 3.64
N ARG A 67 -23.44 -12.87 2.90
CA ARG A 67 -22.24 -13.70 3.03
C ARG A 67 -20.98 -12.91 2.72
N ILE A 68 -19.89 -13.29 3.38
CA ILE A 68 -18.54 -12.83 3.04
C ILE A 68 -18.30 -13.11 1.54
N PRO A 69 -17.75 -12.15 0.77
CA PRO A 69 -17.56 -12.34 -0.66
C PRO A 69 -16.48 -13.39 -0.95
N SER A 70 -16.72 -14.17 -2.00
CA SER A 70 -15.67 -15.03 -2.56
C SER A 70 -14.78 -14.20 -3.49
N MET A 71 -13.48 -14.48 -3.46
CA MET A 71 -12.52 -13.82 -4.34
C MET A 71 -12.82 -14.07 -5.83
N ASP A 72 -13.39 -15.23 -6.16
CA ASP A 72 -13.83 -15.53 -7.52
C ASP A 72 -15.01 -14.65 -7.94
N GLU A 73 -16.02 -14.50 -7.08
CA GLU A 73 -17.18 -13.64 -7.35
C GLU A 73 -16.75 -12.17 -7.48
N MET A 74 -15.87 -11.69 -6.60
CA MET A 74 -15.30 -10.34 -6.70
C MET A 74 -14.54 -10.15 -8.01
N ASN A 75 -13.63 -11.06 -8.37
CA ASN A 75 -12.84 -10.94 -9.59
C ASN A 75 -13.69 -11.04 -10.86
N GLU A 76 -14.77 -11.82 -10.88
CA GLU A 76 -15.72 -11.85 -12.02
C GLU A 76 -16.38 -10.49 -12.26
N ARG A 77 -16.66 -9.75 -11.18
CA ARG A 77 -17.33 -8.46 -11.21
C ARG A 77 -16.34 -7.32 -11.47
N LEU A 78 -15.25 -7.25 -10.71
CA LEU A 78 -14.18 -6.27 -10.84
C LEU A 78 -13.53 -6.28 -12.22
N ALA A 79 -13.40 -7.45 -12.86
CA ALA A 79 -12.82 -7.54 -14.21
C ALA A 79 -13.59 -6.70 -15.24
N ARG A 80 -14.91 -6.50 -15.06
CA ARG A 80 -15.75 -5.66 -15.92
C ARG A 80 -15.47 -4.16 -15.74
N LEU A 81 -14.87 -3.79 -14.61
CA LEU A 81 -14.47 -2.43 -14.26
C LEU A 81 -12.98 -2.19 -14.56
N GLY A 82 -12.26 -3.17 -15.12
CA GLY A 82 -10.82 -3.09 -15.36
C GLY A 82 -9.98 -3.18 -14.09
N TRP A 83 -10.51 -3.89 -13.08
CA TRP A 83 -9.86 -4.15 -11.79
C TRP A 83 -9.83 -5.65 -11.47
N GLY A 84 -9.02 -6.01 -10.48
CA GLY A 84 -9.00 -7.33 -9.86
C GLY A 84 -8.79 -7.20 -8.36
N ALA A 85 -8.81 -8.35 -7.68
CA ALA A 85 -8.50 -8.44 -6.26
C ALA A 85 -7.68 -9.71 -5.99
N VAL A 86 -6.82 -9.63 -4.98
CA VAL A 86 -6.06 -10.76 -4.45
C VAL A 86 -6.19 -10.81 -2.94
N SER A 87 -6.13 -12.02 -2.38
CA SER A 87 -6.07 -12.17 -0.94
C SER A 87 -4.64 -11.99 -0.44
N VAL A 88 -4.47 -11.21 0.62
CA VAL A 88 -3.20 -11.04 1.33
C VAL A 88 -3.37 -11.41 2.80
N ARG A 89 -2.26 -11.56 3.52
CA ARG A 89 -2.28 -11.74 4.98
C ARG A 89 -1.46 -10.67 5.67
N GLY A 90 -1.98 -10.25 6.82
CA GLY A 90 -1.40 -9.21 7.64
C GLY A 90 -1.07 -7.94 6.85
N PHE A 91 -0.01 -7.27 7.30
CA PHE A 91 0.51 -6.08 6.65
C PHE A 91 1.51 -6.45 5.55
N ILE A 92 1.14 -6.19 4.30
CA ILE A 92 2.07 -6.25 3.17
C ILE A 92 2.95 -4.99 3.10
N PRO A 93 4.17 -5.07 2.55
CA PRO A 93 5.02 -3.89 2.39
C PRO A 93 4.32 -2.77 1.61
N PRO A 94 4.47 -1.49 1.99
CA PRO A 94 3.80 -0.38 1.31
C PRO A 94 4.10 -0.29 -0.20
N ALA A 95 5.32 -0.64 -0.62
CA ALA A 95 5.69 -0.71 -2.02
C ALA A 95 4.88 -1.77 -2.80
N VAL A 96 4.60 -2.92 -2.17
CA VAL A 96 3.78 -3.99 -2.76
C VAL A 96 2.32 -3.55 -2.86
N PHE A 97 1.78 -2.93 -1.80
CA PHE A 97 0.42 -2.41 -1.80
C PHE A 97 0.21 -1.38 -2.92
N THR A 98 1.11 -0.38 -3.00
CA THR A 98 1.03 0.69 -3.99
C THR A 98 1.25 0.19 -5.42
N GLU A 99 2.13 -0.81 -5.63
CA GLU A 99 2.31 -1.44 -6.94
C GLU A 99 1.03 -2.20 -7.38
N LEU A 100 0.47 -3.06 -6.51
CA LEU A 100 -0.78 -3.76 -6.77
C LEU A 100 -1.91 -2.78 -7.14
N GLN A 101 -2.05 -1.70 -6.36
CA GLN A 101 -3.05 -0.68 -6.62
C GLN A 101 -2.82 0.05 -7.95
N SER A 102 -1.57 0.35 -8.31
CA SER A 102 -1.23 0.97 -9.60
C SER A 102 -1.64 0.09 -10.80
N LEU A 103 -1.62 -1.23 -10.61
CA LEU A 103 -2.06 -2.23 -11.59
C LEU A 103 -3.58 -2.46 -11.59
N GLY A 104 -4.34 -1.77 -10.74
CA GLY A 104 -5.78 -1.99 -10.57
C GLY A 104 -6.10 -3.29 -9.84
N VAL A 105 -5.29 -3.66 -8.86
CA VAL A 105 -5.52 -4.86 -8.05
C VAL A 105 -5.66 -4.47 -6.58
N LEU A 106 -6.81 -4.81 -5.98
CA LEU A 106 -7.05 -4.64 -4.55
C LEU A 106 -6.36 -5.75 -3.75
N ALA A 107 -5.65 -5.38 -2.69
CA ALA A 107 -5.12 -6.31 -1.69
C ALA A 107 -6.16 -6.50 -0.58
N ILE A 108 -6.89 -7.62 -0.62
CA ILE A 108 -7.96 -7.91 0.33
C ILE A 108 -7.42 -8.78 1.47
N ALA A 109 -7.46 -8.27 2.70
CA ALA A 109 -7.15 -9.06 3.88
C ALA A 109 -8.07 -10.28 3.96
N ALA A 110 -7.50 -11.47 4.16
CA ALA A 110 -8.27 -12.71 4.22
C ALA A 110 -9.02 -12.91 5.54
N ASP A 111 -8.73 -12.09 6.56
CA ASP A 111 -9.27 -12.22 7.91
C ASP A 111 -10.44 -11.27 8.14
N ILE A 112 -11.25 -11.55 9.15
CA ILE A 112 -12.42 -10.76 9.54
C ILE A 112 -12.36 -10.48 11.03
N ARG A 113 -12.73 -9.26 11.43
CA ARG A 113 -12.78 -8.85 12.84
C ARG A 113 -13.74 -9.71 13.67
N THR A 114 -13.58 -9.70 14.98
CA THR A 114 -14.45 -10.45 15.90
C THR A 114 -15.74 -9.69 16.20
N HIS A 115 -16.76 -10.42 16.67
CA HIS A 115 -18.01 -9.82 17.15
C HIS A 115 -17.83 -8.85 18.34
N GLU A 116 -16.70 -8.87 19.04
CA GLU A 116 -16.37 -7.91 20.11
C GLU A 116 -15.91 -6.55 19.56
N HIS A 117 -15.37 -6.52 18.34
CA HIS A 117 -14.79 -5.33 17.69
C HIS A 117 -15.63 -4.87 16.49
N ILE A 118 -16.95 -4.96 16.59
CA ILE A 118 -17.87 -4.65 15.47
C ILE A 118 -17.82 -3.17 15.04
N GLN A 119 -17.60 -2.26 16.00
CA GLN A 119 -17.61 -0.82 15.72
C GLN A 119 -16.39 -0.36 14.92
N TYR A 120 -15.20 -0.90 15.23
CA TYR A 120 -13.92 -0.50 14.63
C TYR A 120 -12.83 -1.55 14.90
N THR A 121 -11.89 -1.70 13.97
CA THR A 121 -10.63 -2.43 14.15
C THR A 121 -9.48 -1.59 13.57
N PRO A 122 -8.34 -1.45 14.27
CA PRO A 122 -7.16 -0.77 13.72
C PRO A 122 -6.48 -1.52 12.56
N ALA A 123 -6.60 -2.85 12.53
CA ALA A 123 -6.04 -3.68 11.47
C ALA A 123 -7.06 -3.87 10.33
N PRO A 124 -6.67 -3.68 9.05
CA PRO A 124 -7.56 -3.92 7.92
C PRO A 124 -8.04 -5.37 7.86
N ASP A 125 -9.34 -5.55 7.67
CA ASP A 125 -9.98 -6.86 7.53
C ASP A 125 -10.78 -6.93 6.22
N ILE A 126 -11.35 -8.10 5.90
CA ILE A 126 -12.08 -8.31 4.66
C ILE A 126 -13.25 -7.33 4.51
N ILE A 127 -13.89 -6.89 5.60
CA ILE A 127 -14.97 -5.90 5.54
C ILE A 127 -14.42 -4.55 5.08
N HIS A 128 -13.34 -4.09 5.69
CA HIS A 128 -12.67 -2.85 5.29
C HIS A 128 -12.26 -2.86 3.81
N GLU A 129 -11.54 -3.89 3.42
CA GLU A 129 -10.96 -3.96 2.07
C GLU A 129 -12.02 -4.18 0.98
N SER A 130 -13.00 -5.06 1.24
CA SER A 130 -13.99 -5.40 0.21
C SER A 130 -15.21 -4.47 0.21
N ALA A 131 -15.77 -4.10 1.37
CA ALA A 131 -16.96 -3.26 1.45
C ALA A 131 -16.66 -1.77 1.63
N GLY A 132 -15.43 -1.41 2.02
CA GLY A 132 -14.96 -0.03 2.07
C GLY A 132 -14.42 0.44 0.72
N HIS A 133 -13.36 -0.22 0.21
CA HIS A 133 -12.66 0.23 -1.01
C HIS A 133 -13.37 -0.15 -2.31
N ALA A 134 -13.77 -1.42 -2.47
CA ALA A 134 -14.24 -1.91 -3.76
C ALA A 134 -15.46 -1.16 -4.33
N PRO A 135 -16.52 -0.80 -3.58
CA PRO A 135 -17.75 -0.28 -4.16
C PRO A 135 -17.58 1.02 -4.94
N ILE A 136 -16.72 1.94 -4.47
CA ILE A 136 -16.53 3.24 -5.14
C ILE A 136 -15.81 3.08 -6.49
N ILE A 137 -15.10 1.98 -6.73
CA ILE A 137 -14.44 1.65 -8.01
C ILE A 137 -15.44 1.54 -9.17
N ALA A 138 -16.72 1.29 -8.88
CA ALA A 138 -17.77 1.37 -9.90
C ALA A 138 -17.86 2.76 -10.58
N ASN A 139 -17.34 3.82 -9.94
CA ASN A 139 -17.07 5.09 -10.61
C ASN A 139 -15.71 5.06 -11.32
N THR A 140 -15.71 5.10 -12.65
CA THR A 140 -14.49 5.04 -13.47
C THR A 140 -13.47 6.12 -13.13
N ARG A 141 -13.92 7.33 -12.80
CA ARG A 141 -13.00 8.43 -12.50
C ARG A 141 -12.27 8.22 -11.18
N TYR A 142 -13.00 7.81 -10.14
CA TYR A 142 -12.38 7.43 -8.87
C TYR A 142 -11.47 6.20 -9.00
N ALA A 143 -11.88 5.23 -9.82
CA ALA A 143 -11.05 4.06 -10.13
C ALA A 143 -9.72 4.46 -10.78
N GLU A 144 -9.71 5.42 -11.70
CA GLU A 144 -8.46 5.98 -12.25
C GLU A 144 -7.63 6.72 -11.19
N TYR A 145 -8.30 7.48 -10.30
CA TYR A 145 -7.65 8.19 -9.20
C TYR A 145 -6.89 7.22 -8.30
N LEU A 146 -7.50 6.11 -7.88
CA LEU A 146 -6.84 5.10 -7.05
C LEU A 146 -5.62 4.48 -7.73
N LYS A 147 -5.68 4.16 -9.03
CA LYS A 147 -4.50 3.70 -9.79
C LYS A 147 -3.39 4.74 -9.78
N ARG A 148 -3.75 6.02 -9.91
CA ARG A 148 -2.78 7.12 -9.86
C ARG A 148 -2.16 7.29 -8.47
N CYS A 149 -2.95 7.16 -7.40
CA CYS A 149 -2.43 7.12 -6.03
C CYS A 149 -1.43 5.98 -5.84
N GLY A 150 -1.76 4.78 -6.32
CA GLY A 150 -0.86 3.63 -6.29
C GLY A 150 0.47 3.93 -7.00
N LEU A 151 0.43 4.50 -8.21
CA LEU A 151 1.63 4.88 -8.94
C LEU A 151 2.47 5.95 -8.21
N VAL A 152 1.83 6.99 -7.68
CA VAL A 152 2.50 8.07 -6.92
C VAL A 152 3.12 7.51 -5.64
N GLY A 153 2.42 6.66 -4.91
CA GLY A 153 2.93 5.99 -3.72
C GLY A 153 4.12 5.08 -4.05
N PHE A 154 4.04 4.33 -5.16
CA PHE A 154 5.09 3.43 -5.63
C PHE A 154 6.36 4.16 -6.07
N LYS A 155 6.23 5.34 -6.69
CA LYS A 155 7.36 6.15 -7.15
C LYS A 155 7.94 7.08 -6.08
N SER A 156 7.19 7.36 -5.00
CA SER A 156 7.66 8.17 -3.88
C SER A 156 8.86 7.54 -3.18
N ILE A 157 9.85 8.35 -2.82
CA ILE A 157 11.03 7.84 -2.11
C ILE A 157 10.66 7.54 -0.64
N SER A 158 10.86 6.28 -0.22
CA SER A 158 10.77 5.84 1.17
C SER A 158 12.15 5.81 1.83
N THR A 159 12.17 5.96 3.15
CA THR A 159 13.41 5.98 3.96
C THR A 159 13.63 4.65 4.66
N ILE A 160 14.85 4.42 5.18
CA ILE A 160 15.11 3.25 6.04
C ILE A 160 14.26 3.31 7.31
N GLU A 161 13.94 4.51 7.79
CA GLU A 161 13.09 4.70 8.97
C GLU A 161 11.64 4.31 8.70
N ASP A 162 11.12 4.59 7.49
CA ASP A 162 9.79 4.14 7.08
C ASP A 162 9.71 2.61 7.09
N GLU A 163 10.75 1.94 6.54
CA GLU A 163 10.85 0.48 6.56
C GLU A 163 10.94 -0.06 8.00
N ALA A 164 11.75 0.57 8.87
CA ALA A 164 11.85 0.17 10.27
C ALA A 164 10.51 0.27 11.01
N VAL A 165 9.73 1.33 10.75
CA VAL A 165 8.39 1.48 11.32
C VAL A 165 7.44 0.42 10.77
N PHE A 166 7.44 0.18 9.46
CA PHE A 166 6.63 -0.87 8.85
C PHE A 166 6.93 -2.24 9.49
N GLN A 167 8.19 -2.62 9.60
CA GLN A 167 8.58 -3.90 10.21
C GLN A 167 8.18 -3.98 11.69
N ALA A 168 8.24 -2.87 12.42
CA ALA A 168 7.79 -2.83 13.81
C ALA A 168 6.27 -2.95 13.96
N ILE A 169 5.48 -2.31 13.08
CA ILE A 169 4.02 -2.45 13.04
C ILE A 169 3.64 -3.89 12.70
N ARG A 170 4.26 -4.47 11.67
CA ARG A 170 4.02 -5.85 11.25
C ARG A 170 4.31 -6.82 12.39
N HIS A 171 5.47 -6.69 13.06
CA HIS A 171 5.83 -7.52 14.20
C HIS A 171 4.84 -7.37 15.37
N LEU A 172 4.43 -6.13 15.70
CA LEU A 172 3.44 -5.88 16.73
C LEU A 172 2.09 -6.52 16.41
N SER A 173 1.65 -6.48 15.15
CA SER A 173 0.42 -7.14 14.71
C SER A 173 0.48 -8.64 14.94
N ILE A 174 1.56 -9.29 14.51
CA ILE A 174 1.77 -10.74 14.68
C ILE A 174 1.73 -11.12 16.16
N VAL A 175 2.44 -10.37 17.02
CA VAL A 175 2.49 -10.65 18.46
C VAL A 175 1.13 -10.42 19.13
N LYS A 176 0.39 -9.37 18.78
CA LYS A 176 -0.94 -9.09 19.36
C LYS A 176 -2.02 -10.06 18.93
N GLU A 177 -1.86 -10.68 17.76
CA GLU A 177 -2.79 -11.70 17.25
C GLU A 177 -2.48 -13.11 17.76
N ASP A 178 -1.29 -13.33 18.33
CA ASP A 178 -0.94 -14.61 18.94
C ASP A 178 -1.58 -14.75 20.34
N PRO A 179 -2.56 -15.67 20.55
CA PRO A 179 -3.17 -15.88 21.87
C PRO A 179 -2.23 -16.51 22.90
N THR A 180 -1.05 -16.98 22.49
CA THR A 180 0.01 -17.45 23.40
C THR A 180 1.03 -16.37 23.74
N ALA A 181 0.95 -15.19 23.13
CA ALA A 181 1.87 -14.09 23.42
C ALA A 181 1.74 -13.64 24.88
N THR A 182 2.88 -13.52 25.52
CA THR A 182 3.00 -13.02 26.88
C THR A 182 2.88 -11.49 26.90
N PRO A 183 2.45 -10.90 28.04
CA PRO A 183 2.46 -9.44 28.19
C PRO A 183 3.84 -8.81 27.95
N ALA A 184 4.92 -9.54 28.25
CA ALA A 184 6.29 -9.07 28.03
C ALA A 184 6.64 -9.00 26.53
N GLU A 185 6.20 -9.96 25.72
CA GLU A 185 6.41 -9.95 24.26
C GLU A 185 5.64 -8.79 23.60
N ILE A 186 4.40 -8.55 24.02
CA ILE A 186 3.60 -7.41 23.55
C ILE A 186 4.31 -6.10 23.91
N GLN A 187 4.74 -5.95 25.18
CA GLN A 187 5.45 -4.76 25.63
C GLN A 187 6.76 -4.53 24.86
N HIS A 188 7.50 -5.60 24.55
CA HIS A 188 8.72 -5.51 23.75
C HIS A 188 8.43 -5.06 22.31
N ALA A 189 7.39 -5.60 21.67
CA ALA A 189 6.96 -5.19 20.34
C ALA A 189 6.49 -3.72 20.31
N GLU A 190 5.77 -3.27 21.33
CA GLU A 190 5.36 -1.86 21.48
C GLU A 190 6.56 -0.93 21.65
N ALA A 191 7.54 -1.31 22.48
CA ALA A 191 8.77 -0.55 22.66
C ALA A 191 9.59 -0.45 21.35
N ARG A 192 9.63 -1.52 20.55
CA ARG A 192 10.28 -1.51 19.23
C ARG A 192 9.58 -0.55 18.26
N LEU A 193 8.25 -0.52 18.24
CA LEU A 193 7.49 0.43 17.43
C LEU A 193 7.73 1.87 17.89
N GLN A 194 7.76 2.11 19.19
CA GLN A 194 8.06 3.43 19.74
C GLN A 194 9.47 3.92 19.33
N ALA A 195 10.47 3.05 19.46
CA ALA A 195 11.85 3.35 19.05
C ALA A 195 11.96 3.63 17.53
N ALA A 196 11.25 2.85 16.70
CA ALA A 196 11.21 3.06 15.25
C ALA A 196 10.54 4.39 14.88
N ASN A 197 9.45 4.77 15.56
CA ASN A 197 8.81 6.06 15.34
C ASN A 197 9.72 7.24 15.76
N GLN A 198 10.46 7.09 16.86
CA GLN A 198 11.39 8.11 17.37
C GLN A 198 12.66 8.27 16.50
N SER A 199 13.01 7.28 15.68
CA SER A 199 14.20 7.36 14.81
C SER A 199 13.98 8.22 13.56
N ARG A 200 12.73 8.57 13.23
CA ARG A 200 12.38 9.36 12.05
C ARG A 200 13.07 10.73 12.06
N ARG A 201 13.93 10.95 11.06
CA ARG A 201 14.71 12.19 10.90
C ARG A 201 13.90 13.32 10.24
N TYR A 202 12.92 12.97 9.41
CA TYR A 202 12.05 13.89 8.67
C TYR A 202 10.83 13.14 8.11
N VAL A 203 9.87 13.88 7.54
CA VAL A 203 8.72 13.30 6.84
C VAL A 203 9.12 13.00 5.40
N SER A 204 9.19 11.72 5.04
CA SER A 204 9.54 11.26 3.69
C SER A 204 8.45 11.53 2.66
N GLU A 205 8.80 11.51 1.38
CA GLU A 205 7.83 11.55 0.27
C GLU A 205 6.80 10.44 0.39
N SER A 206 7.25 9.21 0.70
CA SER A 206 6.37 8.06 0.91
C SER A 206 5.37 8.29 2.06
N THR A 207 5.82 8.87 3.18
CA THR A 207 4.93 9.23 4.29
C THR A 207 3.92 10.30 3.88
N ARG A 208 4.34 11.32 3.12
CA ARG A 208 3.43 12.38 2.61
C ARG A 208 2.39 11.80 1.64
N ALA A 209 2.79 10.88 0.76
CA ALA A 209 1.88 10.19 -0.15
C ALA A 209 0.87 9.32 0.62
N SER A 210 1.31 8.63 1.67
CA SER A 210 0.44 7.87 2.57
C SER A 210 -0.58 8.77 3.29
N ARG A 211 -0.18 9.96 3.76
CA ARG A 211 -1.10 10.95 4.36
C ARG A 211 -2.13 11.46 3.35
N LEU A 212 -1.72 11.75 2.12
CA LEU A 212 -2.66 12.13 1.06
C LEU A 212 -3.67 11.01 0.80
N TYR A 213 -3.21 9.76 0.72
CA TYR A 213 -4.07 8.59 0.56
C TYR A 213 -5.05 8.45 1.74
N TRP A 214 -4.56 8.60 2.98
CA TRP A 214 -5.37 8.53 4.19
C TRP A 214 -6.50 9.57 4.18
N TRP A 215 -6.18 10.83 3.91
CA TRP A 215 -7.16 11.91 3.93
C TRP A 215 -8.08 11.97 2.70
N THR A 216 -7.87 11.07 1.73
CA THR A 216 -8.69 10.95 0.54
C THR A 216 -9.33 9.57 0.43
N ALA A 217 -8.60 8.54 0.02
CA ALA A 217 -9.12 7.21 -0.21
C ALA A 217 -9.66 6.54 1.07
N GLU A 218 -9.06 6.80 2.24
CA GLU A 218 -9.50 6.19 3.50
C GLU A 218 -10.56 7.01 4.25
N TYR A 219 -10.32 8.31 4.43
CA TYR A 219 -11.12 9.21 5.27
C TYR A 219 -11.55 10.49 4.54
N GLY A 220 -11.77 10.39 3.23
CA GLY A 220 -12.25 11.50 2.41
C GLY A 220 -13.77 11.66 2.39
N LEU A 221 -14.19 12.91 2.30
CA LEU A 221 -15.57 13.35 2.05
C LEU A 221 -15.67 14.08 0.71
N ILE A 222 -16.86 14.13 0.11
CA ILE A 222 -17.07 14.73 -1.22
C ILE A 222 -18.36 15.58 -1.29
N GLY A 223 -18.34 16.68 -2.03
CA GLY A 223 -19.47 17.60 -2.21
C GLY A 223 -19.25 18.95 -1.53
N SER A 224 -20.32 19.53 -0.97
CA SER A 224 -20.23 20.80 -0.25
C SER A 224 -19.69 20.61 1.17
N LEU A 225 -19.09 21.64 1.75
CA LEU A 225 -18.61 21.61 3.13
C LEU A 225 -19.75 21.47 4.16
N ASP A 226 -20.91 22.04 3.84
CA ASP A 226 -22.08 22.04 4.74
C ASP A 226 -22.86 20.72 4.70
N ALA A 227 -22.85 20.03 3.57
CA ALA A 227 -23.57 18.77 3.36
C ALA A 227 -22.72 17.77 2.53
N PRO A 228 -21.55 17.37 3.02
CA PRO A 228 -20.70 16.43 2.31
C PRO A 228 -21.27 15.01 2.36
N ARG A 229 -20.81 14.18 1.42
CA ARG A 229 -21.09 12.75 1.37
C ARG A 229 -19.83 11.93 1.63
N ILE A 230 -20.03 10.70 2.07
CA ILE A 230 -18.97 9.76 2.42
C ILE A 230 -18.48 9.01 1.18
N TYR A 231 -17.17 8.94 0.96
CA TYR A 231 -16.57 8.03 -0.03
C TYR A 231 -15.31 7.31 0.47
N GLY A 232 -14.66 7.80 1.54
CA GLY A 232 -13.47 7.14 2.10
C GLY A 232 -13.78 5.76 2.67
N ALA A 233 -12.94 4.77 2.36
CA ALA A 233 -13.15 3.36 2.72
C ALA A 233 -13.21 3.11 4.23
N GLY A 234 -12.38 3.80 5.03
CA GLY A 234 -12.42 3.76 6.49
C GLY A 234 -13.78 4.22 7.05
N LEU A 235 -14.37 5.25 6.45
CA LEU A 235 -15.71 5.74 6.80
C LEU A 235 -16.82 4.81 6.31
N LEU A 236 -16.65 4.17 5.15
CA LEU A 236 -17.63 3.25 4.55
C LEU A 236 -17.68 1.87 5.24
N SER A 237 -16.66 1.52 6.01
CA SER A 237 -16.49 0.18 6.62
C SER A 237 -16.51 0.16 8.15
N SER A 238 -16.70 1.31 8.78
CA SER A 238 -16.75 1.47 10.25
C SER A 238 -18.09 2.08 10.64
N ILE A 239 -18.89 1.36 11.44
CA ILE A 239 -20.21 1.84 11.89
C ILE A 239 -20.06 3.13 12.69
N GLY A 240 -19.11 3.16 13.62
CA GLY A 240 -18.86 4.32 14.47
C GLY A 240 -18.43 5.55 13.68
N GLU A 241 -17.46 5.39 12.78
CA GLU A 241 -17.00 6.50 11.93
C GLU A 241 -18.07 6.97 10.94
N ALA A 242 -18.81 6.06 10.31
CA ALA A 242 -19.90 6.41 9.40
C ALA A 242 -20.95 7.28 10.09
N GLN A 243 -21.22 7.04 11.38
CA GLN A 243 -22.15 7.83 12.19
C GLN A 243 -21.55 9.16 12.67
N HIS A 244 -20.27 9.16 13.05
CA HIS A 244 -19.60 10.31 13.65
C HIS A 244 -19.14 11.36 12.62
N CYS A 245 -18.66 10.94 11.45
CA CYS A 245 -17.95 11.79 10.48
C CYS A 245 -18.74 13.01 9.97
N LEU A 246 -20.08 12.92 9.92
CA LEU A 246 -20.96 14.01 9.44
C LEU A 246 -21.51 14.89 10.58
N THR A 247 -21.21 14.60 11.85
CA THR A 247 -21.64 15.42 12.99
C THR A 247 -20.88 16.75 13.05
N SER A 248 -21.34 17.71 13.86
CA SER A 248 -20.62 18.98 14.06
C SER A 248 -19.31 18.85 14.86
N GLU A 249 -19.05 17.70 15.47
CA GLU A 249 -17.83 17.44 16.26
C GLU A 249 -16.59 17.24 15.37
N VAL A 250 -16.80 16.77 14.13
CA VAL A 250 -15.73 16.56 13.15
C VAL A 250 -15.56 17.81 12.29
N LYS A 251 -14.35 18.38 12.24
CA LYS A 251 -14.07 19.56 11.43
C LYS A 251 -14.01 19.20 9.94
N LYS A 252 -14.77 19.92 9.10
CA LYS A 252 -14.76 19.77 7.63
C LYS A 252 -13.78 20.79 7.04
N VAL A 253 -12.79 20.31 6.30
CA VAL A 253 -11.73 21.14 5.72
C VAL A 253 -11.77 21.00 4.19
N PRO A 254 -11.70 22.09 3.40
CA PRO A 254 -11.56 21.96 1.95
C PRO A 254 -10.30 21.16 1.59
N LEU A 255 -10.44 20.19 0.67
CA LEU A 255 -9.29 19.42 0.19
C LEU A 255 -8.23 20.35 -0.44
N SER A 256 -6.97 20.09 -0.12
CA SER A 256 -5.80 20.75 -0.69
C SER A 256 -4.56 19.89 -0.46
N THR A 257 -3.42 20.26 -1.03
CA THR A 257 -2.14 19.54 -0.84
C THR A 257 -1.67 19.52 0.63
N ALA A 258 -2.22 20.38 1.49
CA ALA A 258 -1.95 20.37 2.93
C ALA A 258 -2.33 19.04 3.61
N CYS A 259 -3.20 18.22 3.00
CA CYS A 259 -3.50 16.89 3.52
C CYS A 259 -2.25 15.99 3.56
N ALA A 260 -1.31 16.13 2.62
CA ALA A 260 -0.06 15.38 2.59
C ALA A 260 0.86 15.71 3.78
N ASP A 261 0.64 16.85 4.43
CA ASP A 261 1.41 17.31 5.60
C ASP A 261 0.61 17.20 6.92
N THR A 262 -0.63 16.72 6.86
CA THR A 262 -1.51 16.56 8.04
C THR A 262 -1.36 15.17 8.66
N GLU A 263 -0.98 15.12 9.93
CA GLU A 263 -0.82 13.87 10.69
C GLU A 263 -2.16 13.29 11.15
N TYR A 264 -2.20 11.97 11.34
CA TYR A 264 -3.37 11.23 11.82
C TYR A 264 -2.99 10.17 12.87
N ASP A 265 -3.98 9.79 13.67
CA ASP A 265 -3.88 8.71 14.66
C ASP A 265 -4.85 7.59 14.26
N ILE A 266 -4.31 6.40 13.99
CA ILE A 266 -5.07 5.21 13.58
C ILE A 266 -5.84 4.56 14.75
N THR A 267 -5.60 5.00 15.99
CA THR A 267 -6.18 4.37 17.19
C THR A 267 -7.45 5.08 17.67
N ARG A 268 -7.84 6.19 17.02
CA ARG A 268 -8.95 7.06 17.43
C ARG A 268 -9.80 7.46 16.24
N MET A 269 -11.02 7.93 16.52
CA MET A 269 -11.85 8.55 15.50
C MET A 269 -11.22 9.83 14.98
N GLN A 270 -11.41 10.12 13.70
CA GLN A 270 -10.74 11.23 13.03
C GLN A 270 -11.40 12.58 13.42
N PRO A 271 -10.66 13.52 14.03
CA PRO A 271 -11.24 14.78 14.51
C PRO A 271 -11.50 15.80 13.39
N GLN A 272 -10.90 15.58 12.21
CA GLN A 272 -11.10 16.39 11.02
C GLN A 272 -11.13 15.51 9.77
N LEU A 273 -11.82 15.98 8.73
CA LEU A 273 -11.87 15.32 7.44
C LEU A 273 -11.76 16.35 6.31
N PHE A 274 -11.11 15.95 5.22
CA PHE A 274 -11.00 16.76 4.03
C PHE A 274 -12.17 16.49 3.07
N VAL A 275 -12.69 17.56 2.47
CA VAL A 275 -13.84 17.53 1.57
C VAL A 275 -13.41 17.92 0.16
N ALA A 276 -13.45 16.97 -0.76
CA ALA A 276 -13.29 17.19 -2.18
C ALA A 276 -14.56 17.78 -2.80
N ARG A 277 -14.46 18.63 -3.83
CA ARG A 277 -15.65 19.17 -4.51
C ARG A 277 -16.34 18.06 -5.32
N ASP A 278 -15.53 17.31 -6.03
CA ASP A 278 -15.84 16.19 -6.89
C ASP A 278 -14.58 15.31 -7.03
N PHE A 279 -14.63 14.27 -7.87
CA PHE A 279 -13.46 13.42 -8.13
C PHE A 279 -12.39 14.09 -9.00
N GLU A 280 -12.69 15.17 -9.73
CA GLU A 280 -11.67 15.94 -10.46
C GLU A 280 -10.77 16.70 -9.49
N HIS A 281 -11.34 17.26 -8.43
CA HIS A 281 -10.57 17.93 -7.39
C HIS A 281 -9.55 16.99 -6.73
N LEU A 282 -9.83 15.68 -6.66
CA LEU A 282 -8.85 14.70 -6.19
C LEU A 282 -7.62 14.63 -7.11
N PHE A 283 -7.83 14.63 -8.43
CA PHE A 283 -6.75 14.65 -9.42
C PHE A 283 -5.96 15.95 -9.36
N GLU A 284 -6.63 17.10 -9.30
CA GLU A 284 -5.96 18.41 -9.20
C GLU A 284 -4.97 18.45 -8.02
N VAL A 285 -5.43 17.97 -6.85
CA VAL A 285 -4.62 17.95 -5.63
C VAL A 285 -3.50 16.91 -5.71
N LEU A 286 -3.77 15.73 -6.28
CA LEU A 286 -2.76 14.69 -6.48
C LEU A 286 -1.68 15.12 -7.47
N GLU A 287 -2.04 15.76 -8.58
CA GLU A 287 -1.10 16.30 -9.58
C GLU A 287 -0.24 17.42 -8.99
N ALA A 288 -0.86 18.33 -8.24
CA ALA A 288 -0.13 19.37 -7.52
C ALA A 288 0.86 18.77 -6.53
N PHE A 289 0.45 17.76 -5.75
CA PHE A 289 1.35 17.03 -4.85
C PHE A 289 2.47 16.29 -5.61
N GLU A 290 2.12 15.56 -6.66
CA GLU A 290 3.03 14.75 -7.46
C GLU A 290 4.14 15.59 -8.10
N SER A 291 3.81 16.81 -8.55
CA SER A 291 4.80 17.78 -9.09
C SER A 291 5.90 18.16 -8.10
N THR A 292 5.66 17.98 -6.80
CA THR A 292 6.66 18.27 -5.76
C THR A 292 7.68 17.16 -5.56
N LEU A 293 7.42 15.96 -6.09
CA LEU A 293 8.17 14.74 -5.81
C LEU A 293 9.43 14.58 -6.68
N ALA A 294 10.41 13.85 -6.15
CA ALA A 294 11.71 13.59 -6.75
C ALA A 294 11.62 13.00 -8.17
N TRP A 295 10.63 12.14 -8.43
CA TRP A 295 10.48 11.49 -9.74
C TRP A 295 9.86 12.38 -10.81
N LYS A 296 9.29 13.53 -10.42
CA LYS A 296 8.86 14.57 -11.34
C LYS A 296 9.89 15.67 -11.52
N ARG A 297 10.67 15.95 -10.48
CA ARG A 297 11.64 17.05 -10.47
C ARG A 297 13.03 16.63 -10.94
N GLY A 298 13.44 15.41 -10.64
CA GLY A 298 14.79 14.93 -10.92
C GLY A 298 15.87 15.81 -10.27
N GLY A 299 17.01 15.91 -10.96
CA GLY A 299 18.10 16.84 -10.63
C GLY A 299 18.65 16.68 -9.22
N ASP A 300 19.17 17.79 -8.68
CA ASP A 300 19.75 17.84 -7.33
C ASP A 300 18.71 17.54 -6.24
N TYR A 301 17.45 17.92 -6.45
CA TYR A 301 16.39 17.63 -5.49
C TYR A 301 16.20 16.12 -5.32
N GLY A 302 16.06 15.38 -6.42
CA GLY A 302 15.91 13.93 -6.38
C GLY A 302 17.13 13.22 -5.80
N LEU A 303 18.35 13.70 -6.11
CA LEU A 303 19.58 13.16 -5.51
C LEU A 303 19.64 13.39 -4.00
N GLN A 304 19.26 14.58 -3.53
CA GLN A 304 19.21 14.89 -2.10
C GLN A 304 18.21 14.00 -1.36
N GLU A 305 17.00 13.80 -1.92
CA GLU A 305 16.01 12.90 -1.32
C GLU A 305 16.51 11.44 -1.28
N ALA A 306 17.11 10.93 -2.37
CA ALA A 306 17.69 9.59 -2.41
C ALA A 306 18.82 9.39 -1.37
N ILE A 307 19.76 10.34 -1.27
CA ILE A 307 20.85 10.29 -0.28
C ILE A 307 20.31 10.32 1.15
N ARG A 308 19.31 11.17 1.42
CA ARG A 308 18.67 11.26 2.75
C ARG A 308 17.95 9.97 3.11
N ALA A 309 17.29 9.36 2.13
CA ALA A 309 16.49 8.15 2.26
C ALA A 309 17.33 6.90 2.56
N ARG A 310 18.54 6.79 1.98
CA ARG A 310 19.47 5.66 2.14
C ARG A 310 18.86 4.29 1.75
N THR A 311 17.84 4.31 0.91
CA THR A 311 17.18 3.15 0.31
C THR A 311 17.61 2.97 -1.13
N VAL A 312 17.11 1.93 -1.79
CA VAL A 312 17.30 1.72 -3.23
C VAL A 312 16.40 2.69 -3.99
N ASN A 313 16.98 3.36 -4.96
CA ASN A 313 16.29 4.28 -5.87
C ASN A 313 16.65 3.95 -7.31
N HIS A 314 15.89 4.48 -8.26
CA HIS A 314 16.27 4.46 -9.66
C HIS A 314 16.38 5.87 -10.25
N LEU A 315 17.49 6.10 -10.95
CA LEU A 315 17.83 7.34 -11.63
C LEU A 315 17.57 7.17 -13.11
N VAL A 316 16.76 8.04 -13.71
CA VAL A 316 16.54 8.09 -15.16
C VAL A 316 17.51 9.09 -15.76
N LEU A 317 18.43 8.63 -16.61
CA LEU A 317 19.40 9.46 -17.31
C LEU A 317 18.75 10.13 -18.53
N ALA A 318 19.39 11.16 -19.07
CA ALA A 318 18.87 11.95 -20.19
C ALA A 318 18.67 11.14 -21.49
N ASP A 319 19.38 10.02 -21.63
CA ASP A 319 19.26 9.11 -22.78
C ASP A 319 18.30 7.93 -22.55
N GLY A 320 17.53 7.98 -21.46
CA GLY A 320 16.52 6.99 -21.10
C GLY A 320 17.07 5.71 -20.46
N ARG A 321 18.38 5.62 -20.19
CA ARG A 321 18.91 4.57 -19.31
C ARG A 321 18.45 4.80 -17.88
N GLU A 322 18.20 3.72 -17.16
CA GLU A 322 17.77 3.74 -15.77
C GLU A 322 18.78 3.01 -14.91
N LEU A 323 19.25 3.64 -13.84
CA LEU A 323 20.22 3.07 -12.91
C LEU A 323 19.55 2.85 -11.56
N THR A 324 19.33 1.60 -11.20
CA THR A 324 18.83 1.22 -9.88
C THR A 324 19.99 0.94 -8.94
N ALA A 325 20.10 1.70 -7.85
CA ALA A 325 21.14 1.55 -6.83
C ALA A 325 20.80 2.38 -5.59
N ARG A 326 21.62 2.28 -4.54
CA ARG A 326 21.61 3.27 -3.45
C ARG A 326 22.50 4.46 -3.83
N VAL A 327 21.96 5.66 -3.75
CA VAL A 327 22.74 6.90 -3.94
C VAL A 327 23.45 7.25 -2.64
N VAL A 328 24.78 7.39 -2.67
CA VAL A 328 25.58 7.61 -1.44
C VAL A 328 26.21 8.99 -1.38
N GLU A 329 26.53 9.59 -2.52
CA GLU A 329 27.17 10.91 -2.57
C GLU A 329 26.84 11.62 -3.88
N ALA A 330 26.68 12.94 -3.81
CA ALA A 330 26.58 13.84 -4.94
C ALA A 330 27.61 14.97 -4.77
N LEU A 331 28.53 15.10 -5.72
CA LEU A 331 29.58 16.13 -5.72
C LEU A 331 29.15 17.29 -6.62
N PRO A 332 29.02 18.51 -6.08
CA PRO A 332 28.61 19.67 -6.87
C PRO A 332 29.71 20.09 -7.84
N GLY A 333 29.32 20.50 -9.04
CA GLY A 333 30.21 21.10 -10.02
C GLY A 333 30.64 22.52 -9.66
N ALA A 334 31.68 23.01 -10.33
CA ALA A 334 32.06 24.42 -10.29
C ALA A 334 30.98 25.33 -10.92
N GLN A 335 30.18 24.77 -11.82
CA GLN A 335 29.06 25.43 -12.49
C GLN A 335 27.91 24.43 -12.67
N PRO A 336 26.65 24.89 -12.79
CA PRO A 336 25.51 24.02 -13.09
C PRO A 336 25.68 23.25 -14.40
N VAL A 337 25.29 21.98 -14.41
CA VAL A 337 25.31 21.13 -15.62
C VAL A 337 24.05 21.34 -16.47
N ALA A 338 22.90 21.42 -15.81
CA ALA A 338 21.60 21.67 -16.44
C ALA A 338 20.68 22.41 -15.45
N GLU A 339 19.50 22.82 -15.91
CA GLU A 339 18.49 23.41 -15.02
C GLU A 339 18.11 22.43 -13.90
N GLY A 340 18.22 22.89 -12.64
CA GLY A 340 17.97 22.05 -11.46
C GLY A 340 19.04 20.99 -11.17
N LEU A 341 20.16 20.96 -11.90
CA LEU A 341 21.25 20.00 -11.73
C LEU A 341 22.61 20.71 -11.69
N SER A 342 23.09 20.97 -10.47
CA SER A 342 24.45 21.46 -10.19
C SER A 342 25.45 20.35 -9.88
N THR A 343 24.96 19.14 -9.60
CA THR A 343 25.81 17.97 -9.35
C THR A 343 26.63 17.59 -10.59
N ALA A 344 27.95 17.43 -10.41
CA ALA A 344 28.89 16.98 -11.44
C ALA A 344 29.10 15.46 -11.44
N LEU A 345 29.12 14.84 -10.26
CA LEU A 345 29.36 13.40 -10.11
C LEU A 345 28.47 12.83 -9.01
N VAL A 346 27.82 11.70 -9.30
CA VAL A 346 27.09 10.92 -8.31
C VAL A 346 27.79 9.58 -8.10
N ARG A 347 27.87 9.16 -6.83
CA ARG A 347 28.29 7.81 -6.46
C ARG A 347 27.08 6.95 -6.13
N LEU A 348 27.06 5.79 -6.74
CA LEU A 348 26.09 4.73 -6.53
C LEU A 348 26.79 3.55 -5.89
N GLU A 349 26.22 3.05 -4.81
CA GLU A 349 26.68 1.84 -4.14
C GLU A 349 25.99 0.62 -4.73
N GLY A 350 26.82 -0.40 -5.00
CA GLY A 350 26.36 -1.67 -5.53
C GLY A 350 25.44 -2.40 -4.54
N PRO A 351 24.55 -3.26 -5.06
CA PRO A 351 24.43 -3.62 -6.47
C PRO A 351 23.76 -2.54 -7.34
N VAL A 352 24.26 -2.38 -8.57
CA VAL A 352 23.74 -1.43 -9.58
C VAL A 352 23.13 -2.21 -10.73
N MET A 353 21.86 -1.94 -11.02
CA MET A 353 21.12 -2.59 -12.11
C MET A 353 20.78 -1.55 -13.19
N LEU A 354 21.21 -1.83 -14.41
CA LEU A 354 20.88 -1.04 -15.59
C LEU A 354 19.58 -1.53 -16.20
N SER A 355 18.65 -0.63 -16.47
CA SER A 355 17.37 -0.91 -17.12
C SER A 355 17.08 0.12 -18.23
N ARG A 356 16.10 -0.17 -19.08
CA ARG A 356 15.52 0.80 -20.00
C ARG A 356 14.02 0.54 -20.12
N GLY A 357 13.20 1.54 -19.83
CA GLY A 357 11.74 1.41 -19.88
C GLY A 357 11.20 0.44 -18.83
N GLY A 358 11.86 0.35 -17.66
CA GLY A 358 11.47 -0.54 -16.58
C GLY A 358 11.81 -2.02 -16.80
N HIS A 359 12.72 -2.32 -17.73
CA HIS A 359 13.15 -3.70 -18.05
C HIS A 359 14.67 -3.84 -17.98
N SER A 360 15.15 -4.86 -17.25
CA SER A 360 16.56 -5.22 -17.16
C SER A 360 16.83 -6.65 -17.62
N ASP A 361 17.74 -6.81 -18.58
CA ASP A 361 18.26 -8.11 -19.03
C ASP A 361 19.72 -8.32 -18.62
N SER A 362 20.30 -7.37 -17.89
CA SER A 362 21.73 -7.37 -17.55
C SER A 362 21.97 -7.88 -16.14
N LYS A 363 23.08 -8.61 -15.95
CA LYS A 363 23.55 -8.95 -14.61
C LYS A 363 23.90 -7.66 -13.85
N PRO A 364 23.43 -7.49 -12.61
CA PRO A 364 23.77 -6.33 -11.79
C PRO A 364 25.28 -6.23 -11.55
N TRP A 365 25.78 -5.00 -11.59
CA TRP A 365 27.14 -4.67 -11.21
C TRP A 365 27.27 -4.67 -9.68
N PRO A 366 28.15 -5.51 -9.09
CA PRO A 366 28.23 -5.64 -7.63
C PRO A 366 29.03 -4.50 -6.97
N GLY A 367 29.82 -3.75 -7.75
CA GLY A 367 30.71 -2.71 -7.24
C GLY A 367 30.09 -1.32 -7.22
N LEU A 368 30.94 -0.32 -7.01
CA LEU A 368 30.57 1.09 -7.12
C LEU A 368 30.30 1.46 -8.58
N ALA A 369 29.28 2.28 -8.80
CA ALA A 369 29.07 2.95 -10.08
C ALA A 369 29.08 4.47 -9.89
N LEU A 370 29.37 5.17 -10.98
CA LEU A 370 29.48 6.61 -11.03
C LEU A 370 28.63 7.16 -12.17
N VAL A 371 27.94 8.26 -11.92
CA VAL A 371 27.26 9.04 -12.96
C VAL A 371 27.91 10.41 -13.03
N ALA A 372 28.68 10.67 -14.08
CA ALA A 372 29.25 11.98 -14.34
C ALA A 372 28.32 12.76 -15.27
N PHE A 373 27.98 13.99 -14.85
CA PHE A 373 27.03 14.82 -15.56
C PHE A 373 27.72 15.85 -16.45
N GLY A 374 27.39 15.82 -17.73
CA GLY A 374 27.90 16.72 -18.78
C GLY A 374 27.97 16.04 -20.15
N GLU A 375 28.27 16.83 -21.17
CA GLU A 375 28.50 16.31 -22.53
C GLU A 375 29.85 15.59 -22.61
N GLY A 376 29.82 14.33 -23.03
CA GLY A 376 31.02 13.53 -23.22
C GLY A 376 30.70 12.12 -23.72
N GLN A 377 31.73 11.38 -24.13
CA GLN A 377 31.62 10.00 -24.55
C GLN A 377 32.76 9.17 -23.95
N LEU A 378 32.47 7.92 -23.61
CA LEU A 378 33.49 6.93 -23.24
C LEU A 378 33.79 6.05 -24.46
N PRO A 379 35.06 5.73 -24.73
CA PRO A 379 35.40 4.75 -25.75
C PRO A 379 34.93 3.35 -25.32
N GLU A 380 34.60 2.49 -26.30
CA GLU A 380 34.27 1.08 -26.06
C GLU A 380 35.43 0.36 -25.36
N ARG A 381 36.67 0.66 -25.76
CA ARG A 381 37.88 0.15 -25.10
C ARG A 381 39.06 1.10 -25.34
N GLY A 382 39.90 1.30 -24.33
CA GLY A 382 41.14 2.08 -24.43
C GLY A 382 41.25 3.17 -23.37
N ASP A 383 42.37 3.90 -23.41
CA ASP A 383 42.56 5.07 -22.55
C ASP A 383 41.53 6.15 -22.86
N PHE A 384 41.04 6.81 -21.81
CA PHE A 384 40.15 7.95 -21.94
C PHE A 384 40.56 9.09 -21.03
N ARG A 385 40.18 10.30 -21.45
CA ARG A 385 40.16 11.50 -20.63
C ARG A 385 38.94 12.32 -21.04
N VAL A 386 38.04 12.54 -20.10
CA VAL A 386 36.81 13.32 -20.29
C VAL A 386 36.89 14.54 -19.40
N GLU A 387 36.73 15.72 -20.01
CA GLU A 387 36.69 17.01 -19.33
C GLU A 387 35.29 17.59 -19.51
N LEU A 388 34.58 17.80 -18.41
CA LEU A 388 33.18 18.24 -18.42
C LEU A 388 33.09 19.70 -17.99
N ALA A 389 32.07 20.41 -18.52
CA ALA A 389 31.84 21.84 -18.23
C ALA A 389 31.66 22.16 -16.74
N SER A 390 31.26 21.17 -15.94
CA SER A 390 31.17 21.26 -14.48
C SER A 390 32.52 21.40 -13.77
N GLY A 391 33.64 21.36 -14.51
CA GLY A 391 34.99 21.34 -13.96
C GLY A 391 35.45 19.95 -13.50
N LEU A 392 34.66 18.91 -13.76
CA LEU A 392 35.00 17.51 -13.52
C LEU A 392 35.88 16.99 -14.67
N THR A 393 37.05 16.47 -14.34
CA THR A 393 37.91 15.73 -15.26
C THR A 393 38.05 14.30 -14.78
N LEU A 394 37.81 13.32 -15.65
CA LEU A 394 37.97 11.90 -15.38
C LEU A 394 38.90 11.27 -16.41
N GLN A 395 39.80 10.38 -15.97
CA GLN A 395 40.69 9.64 -16.86
C GLN A 395 40.92 8.22 -16.34
N GLY A 396 41.19 7.29 -17.25
CA GLY A 396 41.41 5.88 -16.93
C GLY A 396 41.43 5.03 -18.19
N PHE A 397 41.16 3.74 -18.05
CA PHE A 397 41.08 2.79 -19.16
C PHE A 397 39.70 2.14 -19.21
N ALA A 398 38.97 2.30 -20.32
CA ALA A 398 37.68 1.66 -20.55
C ALA A 398 37.89 0.22 -21.06
N VAL A 399 37.11 -0.73 -20.57
CA VAL A 399 37.19 -2.15 -20.98
C VAL A 399 35.98 -2.65 -21.78
N GLY A 400 34.91 -1.87 -21.83
CA GLY A 400 33.63 -2.19 -22.49
C GLY A 400 32.46 -2.06 -21.52
N GLY A 401 31.25 -1.83 -22.03
CA GLY A 401 30.02 -1.83 -21.21
C GLY A 401 29.97 -0.79 -20.08
N GLY A 402 30.79 0.27 -20.17
CA GLY A 402 30.92 1.31 -19.15
C GLY A 402 31.85 0.96 -17.99
N GLU A 403 32.45 -0.23 -17.96
CA GLU A 403 33.46 -0.57 -16.94
C GLU A 403 34.78 0.17 -17.22
N VAL A 404 35.35 0.78 -16.17
CA VAL A 404 36.57 1.57 -16.21
C VAL A 404 37.57 1.14 -15.13
N LEU A 405 38.85 1.13 -15.49
CA LEU A 405 39.98 0.76 -14.64
C LEU A 405 40.92 1.95 -14.43
N ASN A 406 41.68 1.92 -13.33
CA ASN A 406 42.64 2.96 -12.94
C ASN A 406 42.02 4.36 -12.96
N LEU A 407 40.75 4.46 -12.59
CA LEU A 407 39.98 5.70 -12.66
C LEU A 407 40.57 6.74 -11.71
N ARG A 408 40.85 7.92 -12.26
CA ARG A 408 41.36 9.09 -11.54
C ARG A 408 40.61 10.32 -12.00
N GLY A 409 40.50 11.32 -11.14
CA GLY A 409 39.82 12.55 -11.53
C GLY A 409 40.13 13.73 -10.65
N THR A 410 39.77 14.89 -11.16
CA THR A 410 39.81 16.16 -10.46
C THR A 410 38.47 16.87 -10.62
N LEU A 411 38.12 17.70 -9.65
CA LEU A 411 36.97 18.58 -9.67
C LEU A 411 37.44 19.99 -9.35
N ALA A 412 37.23 20.93 -10.28
CA ALA A 412 37.78 22.28 -10.20
C ALA A 412 39.31 22.29 -9.96
N GLY A 413 40.03 21.35 -10.56
CA GLY A 413 41.48 21.19 -10.42
C GLY A 413 41.95 20.50 -9.14
N GLN A 414 41.06 20.17 -8.20
CA GLN A 414 41.40 19.44 -6.98
C GLN A 414 41.19 17.92 -7.18
N PRO A 415 42.14 17.06 -6.78
CA PRO A 415 41.94 15.61 -6.83
C PRO A 415 40.72 15.16 -6.03
N ILE A 416 39.95 14.24 -6.60
CA ILE A 416 38.83 13.58 -5.92
C ILE A 416 39.13 12.09 -5.75
N GLU A 417 38.73 11.51 -4.61
CA GLU A 417 38.90 10.09 -4.35
C GLU A 417 37.96 9.27 -5.24
N LEU A 418 38.47 8.36 -6.06
CA LEU A 418 37.66 7.51 -6.93
C LEU A 418 38.05 6.05 -6.76
N PRO A 419 37.11 5.11 -6.94
CA PRO A 419 37.44 3.68 -6.93
C PRO A 419 38.35 3.32 -8.11
N ASN A 420 39.27 2.38 -7.90
CA ASN A 420 40.16 1.93 -8.97
C ASN A 420 39.41 1.24 -10.12
N VAL A 421 38.28 0.60 -9.81
CA VAL A 421 37.39 -0.06 -10.77
C VAL A 421 35.96 0.40 -10.50
N ALA A 422 35.25 0.82 -11.54
CA ALA A 422 33.87 1.26 -11.44
C ALA A 422 33.11 0.99 -12.72
N GLN A 423 31.78 1.05 -12.63
CA GLN A 423 30.95 1.31 -13.79
C GLN A 423 30.73 2.83 -13.92
N LEU A 424 31.10 3.42 -15.05
CA LEU A 424 30.99 4.86 -15.30
C LEU A 424 29.92 5.14 -16.36
N PHE A 425 28.99 6.00 -16.01
CA PHE A 425 27.94 6.50 -16.87
C PHE A 425 28.13 8.00 -17.10
N LEU A 426 27.91 8.45 -18.34
CA LEU A 426 27.81 9.86 -18.68
C LEU A 426 26.34 10.19 -18.97
N SER A 427 25.88 11.34 -18.51
CA SER A 427 24.53 11.86 -18.80
C SER A 427 24.53 13.39 -18.84
N THR A 428 23.76 13.98 -19.75
CA THR A 428 23.62 15.46 -19.80
C THR A 428 22.58 15.99 -18.82
N GLY A 429 21.82 15.11 -18.17
CA GLY A 429 20.77 15.49 -17.23
C GLY A 429 20.27 14.32 -16.38
N LEU A 430 19.38 14.64 -15.45
CA LEU A 430 18.75 13.67 -14.56
C LEU A 430 17.26 13.98 -14.44
N PRO A 431 16.44 13.64 -15.45
CA PRO A 431 15.01 14.00 -15.47
C PRO A 431 14.19 13.42 -14.31
N SER A 432 14.59 12.28 -13.71
CA SER A 432 13.81 11.65 -12.65
C SER A 432 14.69 10.86 -11.68
N VAL A 433 14.32 10.90 -10.40
CA VAL A 433 14.82 10.01 -9.34
C VAL A 433 13.63 9.48 -8.56
N ALA A 434 13.45 8.16 -8.48
CA ALA A 434 12.25 7.56 -7.89
C ALA A 434 12.59 6.49 -6.85
N GLY A 435 11.63 6.20 -5.99
CA GLY A 435 11.69 5.13 -5.00
C GLY A 435 11.78 3.75 -5.65
N GLY A 436 12.54 2.86 -5.02
CA GLY A 436 12.64 1.46 -5.41
C GLY A 436 13.34 1.22 -6.75
N PRO A 437 13.34 -0.04 -7.22
CA PRO A 437 13.94 -0.42 -8.49
C PRO A 437 13.12 0.03 -9.71
N ALA A 438 13.80 0.32 -10.83
CA ALA A 438 13.16 0.58 -12.11
C ALA A 438 12.43 -0.66 -12.65
N ASP A 439 13.04 -1.83 -12.47
CA ASP A 439 12.49 -3.15 -12.76
C ASP A 439 12.40 -3.97 -11.46
N PRO A 440 11.25 -3.94 -10.74
CA PRO A 440 11.06 -4.71 -9.53
C PRO A 440 11.16 -6.21 -9.72
N GLY A 441 10.78 -6.73 -10.90
CA GLY A 441 10.82 -8.16 -11.18
C GLY A 441 12.26 -8.67 -11.33
N ALA A 442 13.08 -7.94 -12.09
CA ALA A 442 14.51 -8.25 -12.20
C ALA A 442 15.22 -8.03 -10.85
N TRP A 443 14.92 -6.95 -10.14
CA TRP A 443 15.50 -6.70 -8.81
C TRP A 443 15.19 -7.84 -7.85
N ASP A 444 13.95 -8.30 -7.82
CA ASP A 444 13.53 -9.43 -7.02
C ASP A 444 14.20 -10.74 -7.42
N HIS A 445 14.38 -10.98 -8.73
CA HIS A 445 15.08 -12.17 -9.20
C HIS A 445 16.52 -12.26 -8.67
N TRP A 446 17.23 -11.13 -8.55
CA TRP A 446 18.62 -11.09 -8.12
C TRP A 446 18.80 -10.96 -6.60
N PHE A 447 17.92 -10.20 -5.95
CA PHE A 447 18.07 -9.78 -4.55
C PHE A 447 16.88 -10.12 -3.66
N GLY A 448 15.82 -10.68 -4.23
CA GLY A 448 14.67 -11.15 -3.49
C GLY A 448 15.06 -12.32 -2.59
N GLU A 449 14.72 -12.21 -1.32
CA GLU A 449 14.82 -13.34 -0.41
C GLU A 449 13.68 -14.31 -0.70
N LEU A 450 14.02 -15.52 -1.16
CA LEU A 450 13.06 -16.56 -1.56
C LEU A 450 12.06 -16.96 -0.43
N ASN A 451 12.33 -16.59 0.84
CA ASN A 451 11.56 -17.05 2.01
C ASN A 451 11.12 -15.97 3.02
N ALA A 452 11.46 -14.68 2.87
CA ALA A 452 11.34 -13.69 3.95
C ALA A 452 9.90 -13.25 4.30
N PHE A 453 8.97 -13.39 3.35
CA PHE A 453 7.55 -13.07 3.60
C PHE A 453 6.71 -14.32 3.92
N THR A 454 7.16 -15.50 3.48
CA THR A 454 6.44 -16.78 3.58
C THR A 454 6.51 -17.46 4.94
N GLU A 455 7.17 -16.87 5.94
CA GLU A 455 6.95 -17.24 7.35
C GLU A 455 5.59 -16.72 7.86
N GLY A 456 4.52 -17.06 7.14
CA GLY A 456 3.13 -16.87 7.54
C GLY A 456 2.68 -17.90 8.58
N GLU A 457 3.59 -18.53 9.33
CA GLU A 457 3.23 -19.50 10.37
C GLU A 457 2.45 -18.82 11.50
N GLY A 458 2.86 -17.62 11.94
CA GLY A 458 2.18 -16.89 13.02
C GLY A 458 0.72 -16.55 12.70
N GLU A 459 0.48 -15.89 11.56
CA GLU A 459 -0.86 -15.49 11.11
C GLU A 459 -1.74 -16.73 10.79
N SER A 460 -1.16 -17.78 10.19
CA SER A 460 -1.85 -19.06 9.96
C SER A 460 -2.30 -19.71 11.27
N LEU A 461 -1.41 -19.74 12.27
CA LEU A 461 -1.66 -20.34 13.58
C LEU A 461 -2.73 -19.54 14.35
N ALA A 462 -2.67 -18.20 14.31
CA ALA A 462 -3.69 -17.34 14.90
C ALA A 462 -5.08 -17.64 14.33
N ARG A 463 -5.21 -17.78 13.00
CA ARG A 463 -6.46 -18.17 12.33
C ARG A 463 -6.93 -19.57 12.71
N ALA A 464 -6.04 -20.57 12.69
CA ALA A 464 -6.38 -21.94 13.07
C ALA A 464 -6.89 -22.02 14.52
N ARG A 465 -6.29 -21.24 15.42
CA ARG A 465 -6.73 -21.10 16.81
C ARG A 465 -8.08 -20.39 16.90
N LYS A 466 -8.33 -19.32 16.13
CA LYS A 466 -9.63 -18.63 16.06
C LYS A 466 -10.75 -19.56 15.60
N ALA A 467 -10.51 -20.40 14.59
CA ALA A 467 -11.47 -21.39 14.12
C ALA A 467 -11.77 -22.46 15.19
N SER A 468 -10.74 -22.87 15.95
CA SER A 468 -10.86 -23.84 17.04
C SER A 468 -11.52 -23.27 18.30
N ALA A 469 -11.54 -21.94 18.47
CA ALA A 469 -12.12 -21.28 19.63
C ALA A 469 -13.66 -21.26 19.64
N LEU A 470 -14.32 -21.46 18.49
CA LEU A 470 -15.79 -21.46 18.44
C LEU A 470 -16.35 -22.82 18.89
N HIS A 471 -16.99 -22.85 20.06
CA HIS A 471 -17.57 -24.07 20.63
C HIS A 471 -18.49 -24.79 19.62
N PRO A 472 -18.39 -26.13 19.43
CA PRO A 472 -19.13 -26.84 18.38
C PRO A 472 -20.66 -26.65 18.43
N SER A 473 -21.25 -26.63 19.63
CA SER A 473 -22.69 -26.40 19.80
C SER A 473 -23.09 -24.98 19.40
N LEU A 474 -22.24 -23.99 19.66
CA LEU A 474 -22.48 -22.61 19.26
C LEU A 474 -22.35 -22.44 17.74
N ALA A 475 -21.34 -23.07 17.14
CA ALA A 475 -21.18 -23.13 15.69
C ALA A 475 -22.40 -23.79 15.00
N ALA A 476 -23.00 -24.81 15.63
CA ALA A 476 -24.23 -25.44 15.13
C ALA A 476 -25.42 -24.47 15.15
N LEU A 477 -25.60 -23.69 16.22
CA LEU A 477 -26.67 -22.69 16.31
C LEU A 477 -26.54 -21.60 15.25
N TYR A 478 -25.35 -21.03 15.06
CA TYR A 478 -25.12 -20.04 13.99
C TYR A 478 -25.37 -20.63 12.59
N ARG A 479 -24.95 -21.88 12.32
CA ARG A 479 -25.25 -22.54 11.04
C ARG A 479 -26.73 -22.68 10.82
N GLU A 480 -27.45 -23.09 11.86
CA GLU A 480 -28.88 -23.27 11.75
C GLU A 480 -29.60 -21.95 11.45
N VAL A 481 -29.30 -20.89 12.20
CA VAL A 481 -29.85 -19.55 11.97
C VAL A 481 -29.57 -19.08 10.54
N ARG A 482 -28.34 -19.29 10.06
CA ARG A 482 -27.97 -19.02 8.67
C ARG A 482 -28.81 -19.81 7.67
N THR A 483 -28.97 -21.12 7.85
CA THR A 483 -29.78 -21.98 6.98
C THR A 483 -31.24 -21.51 6.94
N LEU A 484 -31.83 -21.15 8.08
CA LEU A 484 -33.18 -20.61 8.14
C LEU A 484 -33.30 -19.29 7.36
N ARG A 485 -32.30 -18.40 7.47
CA ARG A 485 -32.24 -17.14 6.73
C ARG A 485 -32.14 -17.36 5.21
N GLU A 486 -31.22 -18.22 4.76
CA GLU A 486 -30.96 -18.51 3.34
C GLU A 486 -32.13 -19.25 2.68
N SER A 487 -32.72 -20.23 3.37
CA SER A 487 -33.89 -20.98 2.89
C SER A 487 -35.19 -20.18 2.95
N LYS A 488 -35.23 -19.09 3.72
CA LYS A 488 -36.44 -18.31 4.04
C LYS A 488 -37.58 -19.19 4.60
N SER A 489 -37.24 -20.32 5.23
CA SER A 489 -38.19 -21.32 5.71
C SER A 489 -37.99 -21.55 7.20
N PHE A 490 -38.85 -20.96 8.02
CA PHE A 490 -38.85 -21.12 9.47
C PHE A 490 -40.25 -20.89 10.03
N ASP A 491 -40.56 -21.57 11.15
CA ASP A 491 -41.79 -21.35 11.91
C ASP A 491 -41.48 -20.71 13.28
N SER A 492 -42.52 -20.14 13.90
CA SER A 492 -42.41 -19.46 15.19
C SER A 492 -41.89 -20.38 16.30
N LYS A 493 -42.27 -21.67 16.27
CA LYS A 493 -41.86 -22.67 17.26
C LYS A 493 -40.36 -22.94 17.19
N ARG A 494 -39.79 -23.03 15.98
CA ARG A 494 -38.36 -23.26 15.79
C ARG A 494 -37.53 -22.03 16.19
N LEU A 495 -38.00 -20.82 15.87
CA LEU A 495 -37.36 -19.58 16.32
C LEU A 495 -37.40 -19.45 17.86
N GLU A 496 -38.47 -19.88 18.53
CA GLU A 496 -38.51 -19.93 19.99
C GLU A 496 -37.52 -20.93 20.58
N GLN A 497 -37.37 -22.11 19.97
CA GLN A 497 -36.37 -23.09 20.39
C GLN A 497 -34.95 -22.54 20.26
N LEU A 498 -34.64 -21.88 19.15
CA LEU A 498 -33.35 -21.23 18.93
C LEU A 498 -33.12 -20.11 19.94
N SER A 499 -34.10 -19.25 20.16
CA SER A 499 -34.04 -18.17 21.16
C SER A 499 -33.73 -18.73 22.55
N ARG A 500 -34.38 -19.82 22.97
CA ARG A 500 -34.04 -20.51 24.23
C ARG A 500 -32.64 -21.11 24.22
N ALA A 501 -32.20 -21.70 23.12
CA ALA A 501 -30.85 -22.27 23.03
C ALA A 501 -29.76 -21.19 23.16
N THR A 502 -30.01 -19.96 22.70
CA THR A 502 -29.05 -18.86 22.85
C THR A 502 -28.79 -18.46 24.29
N THR A 503 -29.71 -18.75 25.24
CA THR A 503 -29.52 -18.38 26.65
C THR A 503 -28.40 -19.18 27.32
N ALA A 504 -27.98 -20.31 26.74
CA ALA A 504 -26.82 -21.07 27.18
C ALA A 504 -25.48 -20.37 26.87
N PHE A 505 -25.50 -19.32 26.04
CA PHE A 505 -24.33 -18.55 25.61
C PHE A 505 -24.57 -17.05 25.84
N PRO A 506 -24.57 -16.57 27.11
CA PRO A 506 -24.98 -15.20 27.45
C PRO A 506 -24.09 -14.12 26.82
N GLU A 507 -22.82 -14.42 26.55
CA GLU A 507 -21.87 -13.49 25.90
C GLU A 507 -22.09 -13.39 24.37
N GLU A 508 -22.81 -14.34 23.76
CA GLU A 508 -23.05 -14.39 22.31
C GLU A 508 -24.27 -13.55 21.92
N TRP A 509 -24.13 -12.23 22.11
CA TRP A 509 -25.16 -11.25 21.77
C TRP A 509 -25.53 -11.25 20.29
N LEU A 510 -24.56 -11.48 19.39
CA LEU A 510 -24.78 -11.46 17.94
C LEU A 510 -25.72 -12.59 17.49
N LEU A 511 -25.60 -13.78 18.07
CA LEU A 511 -26.51 -14.90 17.79
C LEU A 511 -27.95 -14.56 18.18
N ARG A 512 -28.15 -13.93 19.35
CA ARG A 512 -29.47 -13.49 19.81
C ARG A 512 -30.08 -12.49 18.82
N GLN A 513 -29.28 -11.51 18.42
CA GLN A 513 -29.72 -10.52 17.44
C GLN A 513 -30.12 -11.17 16.11
N GLU A 514 -29.33 -12.11 15.57
CA GLU A 514 -29.68 -12.80 14.32
C GLU A 514 -31.02 -13.55 14.44
N VAL A 515 -31.31 -14.17 15.59
CA VAL A 515 -32.61 -14.83 15.85
C VAL A 515 -33.74 -13.81 15.94
N ASP A 516 -33.53 -12.69 16.64
CA ASP A 516 -34.54 -11.64 16.79
C ASP A 516 -34.87 -10.97 15.46
N GLU A 517 -33.88 -10.75 14.59
CA GLU A 517 -34.09 -10.26 13.23
C GLU A 517 -34.93 -11.20 12.37
N LEU A 518 -34.79 -12.53 12.53
CA LEU A 518 -35.65 -13.51 11.85
C LEU A 518 -37.09 -13.50 12.39
N ARG A 519 -37.29 -13.09 13.64
CA ARG A 519 -38.62 -12.96 14.26
C ARG A 519 -39.32 -11.66 13.92
N ALA A 520 -38.56 -10.60 13.61
CA ALA A 520 -39.12 -9.32 13.23
C ALA A 520 -39.92 -9.45 11.92
N PRO A 521 -41.14 -8.88 11.83
CA PRO A 521 -41.86 -8.81 10.57
C PRO A 521 -41.01 -8.04 9.55
N ARG A 522 -40.82 -8.60 8.35
CA ARG A 522 -40.12 -7.90 7.27
C ARG A 522 -40.91 -6.62 6.95
N ALA A 523 -40.27 -5.47 7.13
CA ALA A 523 -40.80 -4.16 6.76
C ALA A 523 -40.95 -4.02 5.24
#